data_AF-A0A234W9N6-F1
#
_entry.id   AF-A0A234W9N6-F1
#
_cell.length_a   1.000
_cell.length_b   1.000
_cell.length_c   1.000
_cell.angle_alpha   90.00
_cell.angle_beta   90.00
_cell.angle_gamma   90.00
#
_symmetry.space_group_name_H-M   'P 1'
#
loop_
_entity.id
_entity.type
_entity.pdbx_description
1 polymer ?
#
loop_
_entity_poly.entity_id
_entity_poly.type
_entity_poly.pdbx_seq_one_letter_code
_entity_poly.pdbx_strand_id
1 'polypeptide(L)'
;MASQLTDAFARKFYYLRLSITDVCNFRCTYCLPDGYKPSGVTNKGFLTVDEIRRVTRAFASLGTEKVRLTGGEPSLRRDFTDIIAAVRENDAIRQIAVTTNGYRLERDVANWRDAGLTGINVSVDSLDARQFHAITGQDKFNQVMAGIDAAFEAGFEKVKVNTVLMRDVNHHQLDTFLNWIQHRPIQLRFIELMETGEGIELFRKHHISGQVLRDELLRRGWIHQLRQRSDGPAQVFCHPDYAGEIGLIMPYEKDFCATCNRLRVSSIGKLHLCLFGEGGVNLRDLLEDDTQQQALEARISAALREKKQTHFLHQNNTGITQNLSYIGG
;
A
#
# COMPACT_ATOMS: atom_id res chain seq x y z
N MET A 1 22.86 -8.54 17.55
CA MET A 1 21.43 -8.22 17.70
C MET A 1 21.08 -7.23 16.61
N ALA A 2 20.06 -7.49 15.80
CA ALA A 2 19.61 -6.54 14.78
C ALA A 2 19.29 -5.20 15.44
N SER A 3 19.79 -4.09 14.88
CA SER A 3 19.38 -2.77 15.34
C SER A 3 17.94 -2.54 14.88
N GLN A 4 17.09 -1.95 15.71
CA GLN A 4 15.69 -1.70 15.36
C GLN A 4 15.52 -0.26 14.89
N LEU A 5 15.00 -0.05 13.68
CA LEU A 5 14.58 1.27 13.22
C LEU A 5 13.58 1.87 14.19
N THR A 6 14.00 2.95 14.85
CA THR A 6 13.22 3.71 15.83
C THR A 6 13.42 5.20 15.57
N ASP A 7 12.35 5.98 15.64
CA ASP A 7 12.45 7.44 15.50
C ASP A 7 12.47 8.19 16.84
N ALA A 8 12.49 9.52 16.79
CA ALA A 8 12.50 10.40 17.96
C ALA A 8 11.24 10.30 18.84
N PHE A 9 10.20 9.60 18.39
CA PHE A 9 8.94 9.38 19.11
C PHE A 9 8.78 7.93 19.58
N ALA A 10 9.88 7.16 19.60
CA ALA A 10 9.92 5.75 19.98
C ALA A 10 9.05 4.82 19.12
N ARG A 11 8.66 5.24 17.91
CA ARG A 11 7.94 4.38 16.97
C ARG A 11 8.92 3.41 16.33
N LYS A 12 8.55 2.13 16.28
CA LYS A 12 9.35 1.06 15.65
C LYS A 12 8.84 0.75 14.25
N PHE A 13 9.76 0.63 13.29
CA PHE A 13 9.43 0.45 11.88
C PHE A 13 9.66 -1.00 11.44
N TYR A 14 8.57 -1.74 11.29
CA TYR A 14 8.58 -3.14 10.87
C TYR A 14 8.16 -3.33 9.41
N TYR A 15 7.71 -2.27 8.75
CA TYR A 15 7.00 -2.35 7.48
C TYR A 15 7.58 -1.36 6.45
N LEU A 16 8.25 -1.90 5.43
CA LEU A 16 8.68 -1.17 4.24
C LEU A 16 7.63 -1.22 3.12
N ARG A 17 7.26 -0.07 2.58
CA ARG A 17 6.54 0.08 1.31
C ARG A 17 7.55 0.37 0.20
N LEU A 18 7.79 -0.58 -0.69
CA LEU A 18 8.77 -0.47 -1.78
C LEU A 18 8.06 -0.29 -3.12
N SER A 19 8.12 0.92 -3.67
CA SER A 19 7.68 1.20 -5.04
C SER A 19 8.76 0.70 -5.99
N ILE A 20 8.36 -0.11 -6.98
CA ILE A 20 9.28 -0.71 -7.94
C ILE A 20 9.12 -0.12 -9.35
N THR A 21 8.03 0.60 -9.59
CA THR A 21 7.73 1.33 -10.84
C THR A 21 6.76 2.46 -10.52
N ASP A 22 6.62 3.46 -11.38
CA ASP A 22 5.55 4.45 -11.38
C ASP A 22 4.56 4.23 -12.56
N VAL A 23 4.86 3.29 -13.47
CA VAL A 23 4.03 2.96 -14.63
C VAL A 23 2.75 2.28 -14.16
N CYS A 24 1.61 2.78 -14.65
CA CYS A 24 0.30 2.18 -14.41
C CYS A 24 -0.47 2.03 -15.72
N ASN A 25 -1.21 0.93 -15.85
CA ASN A 25 -2.11 0.64 -16.96
C ASN A 25 -3.54 1.16 -16.71
N PHE A 26 -3.84 1.61 -15.49
CA PHE A 26 -5.13 2.19 -15.10
C PHE A 26 -5.00 3.72 -15.01
N ARG A 27 -6.13 4.42 -15.12
CA ARG A 27 -6.21 5.88 -15.04
C ARG A 27 -7.24 6.32 -14.00
N CYS A 28 -7.11 5.80 -12.79
CA CYS A 28 -8.13 5.98 -11.77
C CYS A 28 -8.34 7.48 -11.47
N THR A 29 -9.59 7.92 -11.39
CA THR A 29 -9.97 9.34 -11.27
C THR A 29 -9.35 10.04 -10.06
N TYR A 30 -9.17 9.32 -8.94
CA TYR A 30 -8.57 9.85 -7.71
C TYR A 30 -7.04 9.74 -7.66
N CYS A 31 -6.41 9.02 -8.59
CA CYS A 31 -5.00 8.64 -8.49
C CYS A 31 -4.18 9.17 -9.65
N LEU A 32 -4.64 8.93 -10.88
CA LEU A 32 -3.92 9.22 -12.11
C LEU A 32 -4.92 9.45 -13.25
N PRO A 33 -5.76 10.51 -13.17
CA PRO A 33 -6.89 10.71 -14.10
C PRO A 33 -6.46 10.82 -15.56
N ASP A 34 -5.28 11.42 -15.79
CA ASP A 34 -4.69 11.60 -17.12
C ASP A 34 -3.88 10.39 -17.60
N GLY A 35 -3.83 9.31 -16.82
CA GLY A 35 -2.97 8.16 -17.05
C GLY A 35 -1.47 8.46 -16.83
N TYR A 36 -0.66 7.42 -16.95
CA TYR A 36 0.79 7.54 -16.76
C TYR A 36 1.42 8.29 -17.94
N LYS A 37 2.15 9.36 -17.62
CA LYS A 37 2.95 10.14 -18.58
C LYS A 37 4.42 9.93 -18.23
N PRO A 38 5.26 9.41 -19.14
CA PRO A 38 6.69 9.28 -18.89
C PRO A 38 7.26 10.66 -18.54
N SER A 39 7.79 10.83 -17.34
CA SER A 39 8.51 12.04 -17.00
C SER A 39 9.76 12.10 -17.88
N GLY A 40 10.00 13.20 -18.60
CA GLY A 40 11.15 13.39 -19.49
C GLY A 40 12.53 13.42 -18.79
N VAL A 41 12.65 12.81 -17.61
CA VAL A 41 13.88 12.73 -16.83
C VAL A 41 14.80 11.73 -17.50
N THR A 42 15.86 12.29 -18.07
CA THR A 42 16.99 11.59 -18.65
C THR A 42 17.83 10.92 -17.53
N ASN A 43 18.20 9.66 -17.78
CA ASN A 43 19.38 8.94 -17.26
C ASN A 43 19.37 8.07 -15.99
N LYS A 44 18.28 7.85 -15.24
CA LYS A 44 18.26 6.73 -14.26
C LYS A 44 16.89 6.03 -14.23
N GLY A 45 16.83 4.79 -14.74
CA GLY A 45 15.61 3.96 -14.77
C GLY A 45 15.11 3.55 -13.38
N PHE A 46 14.16 2.62 -13.26
CA PHE A 46 13.76 2.11 -11.94
C PHE A 46 14.88 1.30 -11.26
N LEU A 47 14.73 1.02 -9.96
CA LEU A 47 15.64 0.14 -9.24
C LEU A 47 15.70 -1.25 -9.90
N THR A 48 16.91 -1.74 -10.15
CA THR A 48 17.17 -3.11 -10.64
C THR A 48 16.85 -4.14 -9.54
N VAL A 49 16.80 -5.42 -9.91
CA VAL A 49 16.62 -6.52 -8.94
C VAL A 49 17.74 -6.51 -7.89
N ASP A 50 18.99 -6.28 -8.28
CA ASP A 50 20.13 -6.22 -7.34
C ASP A 50 20.05 -5.02 -6.40
N GLU A 51 19.65 -3.85 -6.91
CA GLU A 51 19.41 -2.67 -6.08
C GLU A 51 18.26 -2.91 -5.08
N ILE A 52 17.20 -3.63 -5.50
CA ILE A 52 16.09 -4.05 -4.63
C ILE A 52 16.57 -5.05 -3.57
N ARG A 53 17.42 -6.00 -3.94
CA ARG A 53 18.04 -6.95 -2.99
C ARG A 53 18.83 -6.20 -1.91
N ARG A 54 19.65 -5.23 -2.29
CA ARG A 54 20.45 -4.42 -1.33
C ARG A 54 19.58 -3.58 -0.41
N VAL A 55 18.59 -2.87 -0.95
CA VAL A 55 17.74 -2.03 -0.10
C VAL A 55 16.92 -2.88 0.87
N THR A 56 16.35 -4.00 0.43
CA THR A 56 15.57 -4.88 1.31
C THR A 56 16.44 -5.56 2.37
N ARG A 57 17.68 -5.93 2.04
CA ARG A 57 18.69 -6.42 2.99
C ARG A 57 18.97 -5.40 4.10
N ALA A 58 19.19 -4.13 3.74
CA ALA A 58 19.39 -3.07 4.73
C ALA A 58 18.18 -2.89 5.65
N PHE A 59 16.96 -2.86 5.10
CA PHE A 59 15.76 -2.78 5.94
C PHE A 59 15.57 -4.01 6.84
N ALA A 60 15.87 -5.21 6.35
CA ALA A 60 15.83 -6.45 7.10
C ALA A 60 16.84 -6.45 8.27
N SER A 61 18.10 -6.05 8.02
CA SER A 61 19.12 -5.87 9.06
C SER A 61 18.70 -4.88 10.15
N LEU A 62 17.88 -3.89 9.79
CA LEU A 62 17.38 -2.86 10.69
C LEU A 62 16.00 -3.20 11.33
N GLY A 63 15.60 -4.48 11.30
CA GLY A 63 14.41 -4.98 12.00
C GLY A 63 13.09 -4.84 11.25
N THR A 64 13.13 -4.60 9.93
CA THR A 64 11.92 -4.72 9.09
C THR A 64 11.53 -6.19 8.98
N GLU A 65 10.23 -6.49 9.11
CA GLU A 65 9.69 -7.85 9.02
C GLU A 65 8.74 -8.01 7.82
N LYS A 66 8.35 -6.90 7.19
CA LYS A 66 7.35 -6.86 6.13
C LYS A 66 7.75 -5.91 5.01
N VAL A 67 7.68 -6.41 3.78
CA VAL A 67 7.83 -5.60 2.57
C VAL A 67 6.52 -5.65 1.78
N ARG A 68 5.99 -4.47 1.45
CA ARG A 68 4.91 -4.35 0.45
C ARG A 68 5.46 -3.79 -0.85
N LEU A 69 5.41 -4.59 -1.90
CA LEU A 69 5.67 -4.20 -3.27
C LEU A 69 4.47 -3.41 -3.81
N THR A 70 4.77 -2.30 -4.47
CA THR A 70 3.81 -1.28 -4.90
C THR A 70 4.42 -0.50 -6.08
N GLY A 71 3.72 0.48 -6.63
CA GLY A 71 4.24 1.28 -7.73
C GLY A 71 3.18 2.20 -8.32
N GLY A 72 3.16 2.31 -9.65
CA GLY A 72 1.89 2.29 -10.36
C GLY A 72 1.29 0.89 -10.24
N GLU A 73 1.34 0.09 -11.31
CA GLU A 73 0.98 -1.32 -11.28
C GLU A 73 2.25 -2.20 -11.26
N PRO A 74 2.61 -2.83 -10.12
CA PRO A 74 3.84 -3.61 -9.98
C PRO A 74 3.97 -4.73 -11.01
N SER A 75 2.86 -5.40 -11.33
CA SER A 75 2.86 -6.56 -12.22
C SER A 75 3.18 -6.21 -13.68
N LEU A 76 3.27 -4.93 -14.05
CA LEU A 76 3.74 -4.52 -15.38
C LEU A 76 5.24 -4.75 -15.58
N ARG A 77 6.02 -4.80 -14.50
CA ARG A 77 7.44 -5.14 -14.56
C ARG A 77 7.61 -6.59 -15.00
N ARG A 78 8.48 -6.81 -15.99
CA ARG A 78 8.77 -8.16 -16.53
C ARG A 78 9.49 -9.05 -15.51
N ASP A 79 10.31 -8.43 -14.66
CA ASP A 79 11.10 -9.04 -13.59
C ASP A 79 10.36 -9.06 -12.24
N PHE A 80 9.02 -8.91 -12.22
CA PHE A 80 8.27 -8.84 -10.96
C PHE A 80 8.41 -10.10 -10.09
N THR A 81 8.39 -11.28 -10.70
CA THR A 81 8.59 -12.55 -9.98
C THR A 81 10.00 -12.64 -9.39
N ASP A 82 11.02 -12.19 -10.13
CA ASP A 82 12.42 -12.15 -9.66
C ASP A 82 12.59 -11.18 -8.49
N ILE A 83 11.87 -10.06 -8.50
CA ILE A 83 11.83 -9.11 -7.38
C ILE A 83 11.25 -9.76 -6.13
N ILE A 84 10.16 -10.51 -6.24
CA ILE A 84 9.58 -11.23 -5.10
C ILE A 84 10.61 -12.20 -4.52
N ALA A 85 11.27 -12.98 -5.38
CA ALA A 85 12.31 -13.92 -4.97
C ALA A 85 13.49 -13.22 -4.29
N ALA A 86 13.96 -12.08 -4.82
CA ALA A 86 15.04 -11.29 -4.25
C ALA A 86 14.70 -10.73 -2.86
N VAL A 87 13.44 -10.33 -2.62
CA VAL A 87 13.01 -9.93 -1.28
C VAL A 87 12.98 -11.13 -0.32
N ARG A 88 12.55 -12.30 -0.80
CA ARG A 88 12.44 -13.56 -0.05
C ARG A 88 13.78 -14.09 0.45
N GLU A 89 14.89 -13.74 -0.20
CA GLU A 89 16.25 -14.08 0.26
C GLU A 89 16.54 -13.59 1.70
N ASN A 90 15.73 -12.66 2.24
CA ASN A 90 15.87 -12.13 3.59
C ASN A 90 14.94 -12.86 4.58
N ASP A 91 15.48 -13.79 5.37
CA ASP A 91 14.70 -14.57 6.38
C ASP A 91 13.99 -13.70 7.43
N ALA A 92 14.52 -12.50 7.71
CA ALA A 92 13.87 -11.55 8.61
C ALA A 92 12.57 -10.98 8.04
N ILE A 93 12.41 -10.95 6.70
CA ILE A 93 11.19 -10.52 6.03
C ILE A 93 10.19 -11.68 6.00
N ARG A 94 9.36 -11.74 7.05
CA ARG A 94 8.34 -12.77 7.23
C ARG A 94 7.12 -12.58 6.33
N GLN A 95 6.89 -11.36 5.85
CA GLN A 95 5.74 -11.06 4.99
C GLN A 95 6.14 -10.22 3.77
N ILE A 96 5.97 -10.82 2.59
CA ILE A 96 6.05 -10.14 1.30
C ILE A 96 4.63 -9.98 0.77
N ALA A 97 4.17 -8.76 0.60
CA ALA A 97 2.85 -8.46 0.07
C ALA A 97 2.92 -7.59 -1.18
N VAL A 98 1.90 -7.65 -2.03
CA VAL A 98 1.74 -6.73 -3.17
C VAL A 98 0.47 -5.89 -3.02
N THR A 99 0.50 -4.63 -3.47
CA THR A 99 -0.71 -3.88 -3.84
C THR A 99 -0.79 -3.81 -5.36
N THR A 100 -1.89 -4.28 -5.95
CA THR A 100 -2.11 -4.35 -7.41
C THR A 100 -3.56 -3.98 -7.74
N ASN A 101 -3.81 -3.49 -8.95
CA ASN A 101 -5.15 -3.35 -9.51
C ASN A 101 -5.74 -4.70 -9.97
N GLY A 102 -4.97 -5.79 -9.93
CA GLY A 102 -5.44 -7.15 -10.18
C GLY A 102 -5.41 -7.59 -11.64
N TYR A 103 -5.02 -6.72 -12.58
CA TYR A 103 -5.04 -7.00 -14.02
C TYR A 103 -4.29 -8.29 -14.45
N ARG A 104 -3.26 -8.71 -13.70
CA ARG A 104 -2.46 -9.92 -13.98
C ARG A 104 -2.64 -11.04 -12.96
N LEU A 105 -3.49 -10.86 -11.95
CA LEU A 105 -3.60 -11.83 -10.85
C LEU A 105 -3.95 -13.23 -11.35
N GLU A 106 -5.05 -13.35 -12.12
CA GLU A 106 -5.52 -14.64 -12.63
C GLU A 106 -4.43 -15.45 -13.33
N ARG A 107 -3.57 -14.76 -14.11
CA ARG A 107 -2.52 -15.39 -14.90
C ARG A 107 -1.28 -15.75 -14.07
N ASP A 108 -0.86 -14.87 -13.18
CA ASP A 108 0.49 -14.90 -12.63
C ASP A 108 0.56 -15.21 -11.11
N VAL A 109 -0.57 -15.20 -10.40
CA VAL A 109 -0.59 -15.26 -8.92
C VAL A 109 0.01 -16.55 -8.35
N ALA A 110 -0.15 -17.68 -9.03
CA ALA A 110 0.49 -18.95 -8.64
C ALA A 110 2.02 -18.83 -8.69
N ASN A 111 2.57 -18.27 -9.77
CA ASN A 111 4.01 -18.04 -9.89
C ASN A 111 4.52 -17.05 -8.83
N TRP A 112 3.73 -16.03 -8.49
CA TRP A 112 4.08 -15.09 -7.42
C TRP A 112 4.10 -15.78 -6.05
N ARG A 113 3.17 -16.69 -5.80
CA ARG A 113 3.13 -17.51 -4.57
C ARG A 113 4.39 -18.36 -4.46
N ASP A 114 4.74 -19.07 -5.53
CA ASP A 114 5.94 -19.94 -5.60
C ASP A 114 7.23 -19.14 -5.37
N ALA A 115 7.29 -17.92 -5.90
CA ALA A 115 8.42 -17.02 -5.69
C ALA A 115 8.54 -16.48 -4.25
N GLY A 116 7.52 -16.67 -3.41
CA GLY A 116 7.53 -16.27 -2.00
C GLY A 116 6.50 -15.22 -1.60
N LEU A 117 5.57 -14.83 -2.47
CA LEU A 117 4.53 -13.88 -2.09
C LEU A 117 3.62 -14.49 -1.02
N THR A 118 3.36 -13.72 0.04
CA THR A 118 2.59 -14.17 1.21
C THR A 118 1.30 -13.36 1.43
N GLY A 119 1.11 -12.26 0.70
CA GLY A 119 -0.12 -11.48 0.82
C GLY A 119 -0.43 -10.65 -0.42
N ILE A 120 -1.73 -10.51 -0.70
CA ILE A 120 -2.23 -9.74 -1.84
C ILE A 120 -3.17 -8.66 -1.31
N ASN A 121 -3.03 -7.46 -1.86
CA ASN A 121 -3.99 -6.37 -1.70
C ASN A 121 -4.44 -5.94 -3.09
N VAL A 122 -5.72 -6.12 -3.39
CA VAL A 122 -6.31 -5.76 -4.69
C VAL A 122 -7.09 -4.47 -4.53
N SER A 123 -6.89 -3.50 -5.41
CA SER A 123 -7.71 -2.28 -5.43
C SER A 123 -9.00 -2.52 -6.21
N VAL A 124 -10.14 -2.47 -5.54
CA VAL A 124 -11.49 -2.63 -6.13
C VAL A 124 -12.40 -1.58 -5.51
N ASP A 125 -12.66 -0.49 -6.23
CA ASP A 125 -13.42 0.65 -5.69
C ASP A 125 -14.95 0.52 -5.80
N SER A 126 -15.42 -0.46 -6.57
CA SER A 126 -16.84 -0.81 -6.73
C SER A 126 -17.00 -2.27 -7.13
N LEU A 127 -18.10 -2.89 -6.68
CA LEU A 127 -18.56 -4.22 -7.10
C LEU A 127 -19.53 -4.16 -8.29
N ASP A 128 -19.84 -2.96 -8.79
CA ASP A 128 -20.55 -2.74 -10.05
C ASP A 128 -19.55 -2.49 -11.18
N ALA A 129 -19.65 -3.25 -12.28
CA ALA A 129 -18.69 -3.19 -13.38
C ALA A 129 -18.67 -1.81 -14.08
N ARG A 130 -19.83 -1.13 -14.19
CA ARG A 130 -19.92 0.18 -14.85
C ARG A 130 -19.25 1.25 -13.99
N GLN A 131 -19.52 1.23 -12.69
CA GLN A 131 -18.89 2.13 -11.73
C GLN A 131 -17.38 1.85 -11.61
N PHE A 132 -16.96 0.58 -11.60
CA PHE A 132 -15.56 0.20 -11.66
C PHE A 132 -14.88 0.81 -12.90
N HIS A 133 -15.50 0.69 -14.07
CA HIS A 133 -14.98 1.28 -15.31
C HIS A 133 -14.90 2.82 -15.22
N ALA A 134 -15.94 3.47 -14.69
CA ALA A 134 -15.98 4.92 -14.52
C ALA A 134 -14.87 5.43 -13.58
N ILE A 135 -14.56 4.68 -12.52
CA ILE A 135 -13.50 5.04 -11.57
C ILE A 135 -12.12 4.77 -12.14
N THR A 136 -11.89 3.59 -12.72
CA THR A 136 -10.54 3.12 -13.10
C THR A 136 -10.13 3.49 -14.52
N GLY A 137 -11.10 3.82 -15.38
CA GLY A 137 -10.94 3.97 -16.82
C GLY A 137 -10.69 2.67 -17.57
N GLN A 138 -10.86 1.51 -16.93
CA GLN A 138 -10.57 0.20 -17.51
C GLN A 138 -11.74 -0.77 -17.28
N ASP A 139 -12.25 -1.37 -18.37
CA ASP A 139 -13.35 -2.35 -18.29
C ASP A 139 -12.80 -3.74 -17.96
N LYS A 140 -12.30 -3.90 -16.74
CA LYS A 140 -11.56 -5.08 -16.27
C LYS A 140 -12.12 -5.71 -15.01
N PHE A 141 -13.33 -5.31 -14.59
CA PHE A 141 -13.94 -5.79 -13.35
C PHE A 141 -13.95 -7.33 -13.24
N ASN A 142 -14.50 -8.01 -14.24
CA ASN A 142 -14.58 -9.49 -14.24
C ASN A 142 -13.20 -10.15 -14.16
N GLN A 143 -12.19 -9.60 -14.84
CA GLN A 143 -10.82 -10.09 -14.80
C GLN A 143 -10.21 -9.94 -13.40
N VAL A 144 -10.46 -8.81 -12.73
CA VAL A 144 -9.96 -8.56 -11.37
C VAL A 144 -10.63 -9.50 -10.37
N MET A 145 -11.93 -9.75 -10.52
CA MET A 145 -12.68 -10.68 -9.66
C MET A 145 -12.19 -12.12 -9.84
N ALA A 146 -12.00 -12.58 -11.07
CA ALA A 146 -11.38 -13.89 -11.37
C ALA A 146 -9.96 -13.99 -10.78
N GLY A 147 -9.19 -12.89 -10.81
CA GLY A 147 -7.88 -12.82 -10.17
C GLY A 147 -7.92 -12.95 -8.64
N ILE A 148 -8.97 -12.48 -7.98
CA ILE A 148 -9.17 -12.69 -6.53
C ILE A 148 -9.46 -14.17 -6.25
N ASP A 149 -10.28 -14.82 -7.08
CA ASP A 149 -10.58 -16.25 -6.94
C ASP A 149 -9.33 -17.11 -7.19
N ALA A 150 -8.57 -16.81 -8.25
CA ALA A 150 -7.29 -17.47 -8.54
C ALA A 150 -6.26 -17.33 -7.39
N ALA A 151 -6.29 -16.22 -6.64
CA ALA A 151 -5.46 -16.07 -5.46
C ALA A 151 -5.85 -17.07 -4.35
N PHE A 152 -7.14 -17.32 -4.14
CA PHE A 152 -7.57 -18.36 -3.19
C PHE A 152 -7.18 -19.76 -3.66
N GLU A 153 -7.34 -20.05 -4.97
CA GLU A 153 -6.91 -21.31 -5.58
C GLU A 153 -5.40 -21.55 -5.46
N ALA A 154 -4.59 -20.49 -5.55
CA ALA A 154 -3.14 -20.52 -5.32
C ALA A 154 -2.75 -20.69 -3.83
N GLY A 155 -3.72 -20.81 -2.92
CA GLY A 155 -3.48 -21.09 -1.51
C GLY A 155 -3.20 -19.86 -0.64
N PHE A 156 -3.64 -18.66 -1.06
CA PHE A 156 -3.69 -17.52 -0.15
C PHE A 156 -4.91 -17.64 0.77
N GLU A 157 -4.67 -17.79 2.08
CA GLU A 157 -5.77 -17.92 3.07
C GLU A 157 -6.64 -16.67 3.18
N LYS A 158 -6.08 -15.51 2.84
CA LYS A 158 -6.77 -14.22 2.92
C LYS A 158 -6.30 -13.26 1.84
N VAL A 159 -7.26 -12.65 1.14
CA VAL A 159 -7.02 -11.55 0.20
C VAL A 159 -7.50 -10.24 0.82
N LYS A 160 -6.68 -9.19 0.75
CA LYS A 160 -7.11 -7.84 1.14
C LYS A 160 -7.65 -7.13 -0.07
N VAL A 161 -8.76 -6.43 0.10
CA VAL A 161 -9.33 -5.60 -0.96
C VAL A 161 -9.36 -4.17 -0.44
N ASN A 162 -8.81 -3.22 -1.19
CA ASN A 162 -8.84 -1.81 -0.84
C ASN A 162 -9.89 -1.10 -1.71
N THR A 163 -10.68 -0.25 -1.06
CA THR A 163 -11.71 0.58 -1.67
C THR A 163 -11.55 2.00 -1.14
N VAL A 164 -11.32 2.98 -2.00
CA VAL A 164 -11.33 4.39 -1.59
C VAL A 164 -12.76 4.81 -1.32
N LEU A 165 -13.03 5.21 -0.08
CA LEU A 165 -14.35 5.63 0.38
C LEU A 165 -14.66 7.02 -0.18
N MET A 166 -15.72 7.12 -0.96
CA MET A 166 -16.15 8.33 -1.62
C MET A 166 -17.65 8.56 -1.42
N ARG A 167 -18.00 9.77 -0.95
CA ARG A 167 -19.35 10.29 -0.88
C ARG A 167 -19.99 10.27 -2.27
N ASP A 168 -21.26 9.89 -2.31
CA ASP A 168 -22.08 9.75 -3.52
C ASP A 168 -21.57 8.74 -4.56
N VAL A 169 -20.51 7.99 -4.25
CA VAL A 169 -19.94 6.96 -5.12
C VAL A 169 -20.18 5.57 -4.50
N ASN A 170 -19.52 5.24 -3.40
CA ASN A 170 -19.59 3.89 -2.81
C ASN A 170 -19.93 3.86 -1.31
N HIS A 171 -20.03 5.02 -0.63
CA HIS A 171 -20.32 5.06 0.80
C HIS A 171 -21.66 4.42 1.21
N HIS A 172 -22.63 4.37 0.28
CA HIS A 172 -23.95 3.77 0.50
C HIS A 172 -23.98 2.26 0.19
N GLN A 173 -22.87 1.68 -0.27
CA GLN A 173 -22.78 0.28 -0.72
C GLN A 173 -22.27 -0.68 0.36
N LEU A 174 -22.24 -0.25 1.64
CA LEU A 174 -21.73 -1.08 2.73
C LEU A 174 -22.41 -2.46 2.74
N ASP A 175 -23.73 -2.54 2.60
CA ASP A 175 -24.46 -3.82 2.60
C ASP A 175 -24.03 -4.73 1.45
N THR A 176 -23.84 -4.18 0.25
CA THR A 176 -23.34 -4.93 -0.92
C THR A 176 -21.97 -5.56 -0.62
N PHE A 177 -21.08 -4.77 -0.01
CA PHE A 177 -19.75 -5.22 0.37
C PHE A 177 -19.78 -6.25 1.51
N LEU A 178 -20.63 -6.07 2.51
CA LEU A 178 -20.81 -7.02 3.61
C LEU A 178 -21.30 -8.37 3.10
N ASN A 179 -22.34 -8.37 2.25
CA ASN A 179 -22.86 -9.59 1.62
C ASN A 179 -21.76 -10.31 0.82
N TRP A 180 -20.92 -9.56 0.12
CA TRP A 180 -19.84 -10.12 -0.69
C TRP A 180 -18.77 -10.85 0.15
N ILE A 181 -18.45 -10.34 1.33
CA ILE A 181 -17.40 -10.93 2.20
C ILE A 181 -17.96 -11.92 3.23
N GLN A 182 -19.27 -12.11 3.32
CA GLN A 182 -19.90 -12.96 4.34
C GLN A 182 -19.32 -14.38 4.37
N HIS A 183 -19.11 -14.99 3.20
CA HIS A 183 -18.59 -16.35 3.08
C HIS A 183 -17.18 -16.42 2.47
N ARG A 184 -16.51 -15.27 2.35
CA ARG A 184 -15.20 -15.17 1.70
C ARG A 184 -14.18 -14.61 2.68
N PRO A 185 -12.98 -15.21 2.82
CA PRO A 185 -11.94 -14.71 3.72
C PRO A 185 -11.24 -13.48 3.10
N ILE A 186 -12.03 -12.43 2.87
CA ILE A 186 -11.61 -11.16 2.33
C ILE A 186 -11.57 -10.15 3.47
N GLN A 187 -10.43 -9.48 3.65
CA GLN A 187 -10.36 -8.28 4.47
C GLN A 187 -10.58 -7.06 3.56
N LEU A 188 -11.81 -6.58 3.52
CA LEU A 188 -12.20 -5.40 2.75
C LEU A 188 -11.83 -4.14 3.54
N ARG A 189 -11.13 -3.20 2.90
CA ARG A 189 -10.57 -2.02 3.54
C ARG A 189 -11.12 -0.76 2.89
N PHE A 190 -11.87 0.01 3.66
CA PHE A 190 -12.26 1.35 3.27
C PHE A 190 -11.15 2.33 3.65
N ILE A 191 -10.65 3.05 2.64
CA ILE A 191 -9.63 4.08 2.79
C ILE A 191 -10.32 5.42 2.60
N GLU A 192 -10.34 6.23 3.65
CA GLU A 192 -10.86 7.59 3.55
C GLU A 192 -10.04 8.38 2.52
N LEU A 193 -10.74 9.01 1.57
CA LEU A 193 -10.13 9.80 0.51
C LEU A 193 -9.22 10.88 1.13
N MET A 194 -7.98 10.94 0.68
CA MET A 194 -6.98 11.90 1.16
C MET A 194 -6.86 13.07 0.19
N GLU A 195 -6.71 14.27 0.72
CA GLU A 195 -6.39 15.45 -0.07
C GLU A 195 -4.98 15.32 -0.68
N THR A 196 -4.84 15.69 -1.94
CA THR A 196 -3.58 15.77 -2.67
C THR A 196 -3.51 17.11 -3.41
N GLY A 197 -2.31 17.54 -3.82
CA GLY A 197 -2.11 18.86 -4.44
C GLY A 197 -3.01 19.13 -5.65
N GLU A 198 -3.15 18.15 -6.56
CA GLU A 198 -4.00 18.25 -7.76
C GLU A 198 -5.46 17.81 -7.50
N GLY A 199 -5.74 17.24 -6.32
CA GLY A 199 -6.99 16.53 -6.00
C GLY A 199 -7.96 17.31 -5.11
N ILE A 200 -7.75 18.62 -4.92
CA ILE A 200 -8.51 19.41 -3.92
C ILE A 200 -10.02 19.46 -4.19
N GLU A 201 -10.43 19.59 -5.45
CA GLU A 201 -11.85 19.64 -5.82
C GLU A 201 -12.53 18.29 -5.61
N LEU A 202 -11.85 17.21 -6.04
CA LEU A 202 -12.32 15.84 -5.82
C LEU A 202 -12.48 15.56 -4.33
N PHE A 203 -11.49 15.94 -3.52
CA PHE A 203 -11.52 15.80 -2.07
C PHE A 203 -12.71 16.56 -1.47
N ARG A 204 -12.86 17.86 -1.74
CA ARG A 204 -13.97 18.67 -1.22
C ARG A 204 -15.34 18.10 -1.56
N LYS A 205 -15.49 17.55 -2.78
CA LYS A 205 -16.75 16.99 -3.25
C LYS A 205 -17.05 15.61 -2.66
N HIS A 206 -16.06 14.73 -2.61
CA HIS A 206 -16.26 13.31 -2.35
C HIS A 206 -15.75 12.83 -0.98
N HIS A 207 -15.08 13.67 -0.20
CA HIS A 207 -14.61 13.28 1.13
C HIS A 207 -15.77 12.98 2.09
N ILE A 208 -15.62 11.88 2.83
CA ILE A 208 -16.46 11.48 3.95
C ILE A 208 -15.58 10.76 4.97
N SER A 209 -15.77 11.06 6.25
CA SER A 209 -14.98 10.42 7.30
C SER A 209 -15.30 8.93 7.42
N GLY A 210 -14.26 8.10 7.57
CA GLY A 210 -14.45 6.67 7.84
C GLY A 210 -15.13 6.39 9.18
N GLN A 211 -15.24 7.38 10.08
CA GLN A 211 -15.96 7.24 11.35
C GLN A 211 -17.44 6.90 11.13
N VAL A 212 -18.04 7.36 10.03
CA VAL A 212 -19.43 7.02 9.68
C VAL A 212 -19.59 5.51 9.52
N LEU A 213 -18.65 4.85 8.84
CA LEU A 213 -18.67 3.39 8.69
C LEU A 213 -18.31 2.69 10.00
N ARG A 214 -17.35 3.22 10.77
CA ARG A 214 -16.99 2.65 12.07
C ARG A 214 -18.21 2.56 13.00
N ASP A 215 -18.94 3.66 13.14
CA ASP A 215 -20.05 3.76 14.07
C ASP A 215 -21.23 2.89 13.61
N GLU A 216 -21.43 2.74 12.29
CA GLU A 216 -22.38 1.78 11.70
C GLU A 216 -21.98 0.33 12.00
N LEU A 217 -20.71 -0.05 11.80
CA LEU A 217 -20.20 -1.39 12.09
C LEU A 217 -20.39 -1.76 13.57
N LEU A 218 -20.04 -0.84 14.47
CA LEU A 218 -20.22 -1.04 15.92
C LEU A 218 -21.69 -1.23 16.29
N ARG A 219 -22.61 -0.42 15.73
CA ARG A 219 -24.06 -0.59 15.92
C ARG A 219 -24.57 -1.95 15.44
N ARG A 220 -23.91 -2.52 14.42
CA ARG A 220 -24.22 -3.85 13.87
C ARG A 220 -23.50 -5.00 14.58
N GLY A 221 -22.81 -4.75 15.70
CA GLY A 221 -22.17 -5.80 16.49
C GLY A 221 -20.78 -6.22 16.00
N TRP A 222 -20.15 -5.48 15.09
CA TRP A 222 -18.77 -5.75 14.70
C TRP A 222 -17.80 -5.42 15.84
N ILE A 223 -16.76 -6.23 15.98
CA ILE A 223 -15.80 -6.18 17.08
C ILE A 223 -14.46 -5.65 16.55
N HIS A 224 -13.96 -4.57 17.14
CA HIS A 224 -12.64 -4.03 16.82
C HIS A 224 -11.53 -4.96 17.33
N GLN A 225 -10.67 -5.42 16.42
CA GLN A 225 -9.55 -6.30 16.72
C GLN A 225 -8.35 -5.52 17.27
N LEU A 226 -7.58 -6.17 18.15
CA LEU A 226 -6.33 -5.64 18.64
C LEU A 226 -5.25 -5.67 17.55
N ARG A 227 -4.57 -4.54 17.39
CA ARG A 227 -3.53 -4.38 16.37
C ARG A 227 -2.25 -5.15 16.72
N GLN A 228 -1.67 -5.83 15.74
CA GLN A 228 -0.36 -6.45 15.83
C GLN A 228 0.75 -5.50 15.39
N ARG A 229 1.99 -5.74 15.84
CA ARG A 229 3.12 -4.81 15.62
C ARG A 229 3.47 -4.54 14.15
N SER A 230 3.24 -5.50 13.25
CA SER A 230 3.52 -5.41 11.80
C SER A 230 2.28 -5.04 10.96
N ASP A 231 1.15 -4.78 11.63
CA ASP A 231 -0.06 -4.33 10.95
C ASP A 231 0.10 -2.93 10.39
N GLY A 232 -0.57 -2.73 9.25
CA GLY A 232 -0.70 -1.43 8.63
C GLY A 232 -1.62 -0.50 9.43
N PRO A 233 -2.05 0.62 8.83
CA PRO A 233 -2.81 1.65 9.53
C PRO A 233 -4.29 1.33 9.73
N ALA A 234 -4.77 0.18 9.25
CA ALA A 234 -6.19 -0.14 9.28
C ALA A 234 -6.62 -0.54 10.69
N GLN A 235 -7.72 0.03 11.17
CA GLN A 235 -8.50 -0.54 12.28
C GLN A 235 -9.34 -1.69 11.73
N VAL A 236 -9.10 -2.90 12.20
CA VAL A 236 -9.72 -4.12 11.64
C VAL A 236 -10.85 -4.57 12.55
N PHE A 237 -11.99 -4.88 11.97
CA PHE A 237 -13.20 -5.34 12.62
C PHE A 237 -13.55 -6.75 12.12
N CYS A 238 -14.00 -7.62 13.02
CA CYS A 238 -14.57 -8.93 12.69
C CYS A 238 -16.00 -9.06 13.23
N HIS A 239 -16.73 -10.04 12.70
CA HIS A 239 -18.07 -10.38 13.16
C HIS A 239 -18.26 -11.91 13.09
N PRO A 240 -18.87 -12.57 14.09
CA PRO A 240 -19.02 -14.03 14.11
C PRO A 240 -19.69 -14.63 12.87
N ASP A 241 -20.66 -13.90 12.31
CA ASP A 241 -21.42 -14.34 11.12
C ASP A 241 -20.66 -14.16 9.78
N TYR A 242 -19.43 -13.64 9.79
CA TYR A 242 -18.68 -13.30 8.59
C TYR A 242 -17.32 -14.01 8.59
N ALA A 243 -17.00 -14.67 7.47
CA ALA A 243 -15.64 -15.15 7.21
C ALA A 243 -14.68 -13.98 6.89
N GLY A 244 -15.21 -12.90 6.33
CA GLY A 244 -14.47 -11.69 6.01
C GLY A 244 -14.29 -10.72 7.19
N GLU A 245 -13.45 -9.71 6.96
CA GLU A 245 -13.14 -8.65 7.92
C GLU A 245 -13.31 -7.28 7.25
N ILE A 246 -13.63 -6.25 8.04
CA ILE A 246 -13.63 -4.87 7.57
C ILE A 246 -12.46 -4.10 8.18
N GLY A 247 -11.66 -3.44 7.35
CA GLY A 247 -10.60 -2.53 7.76
C GLY A 247 -10.97 -1.09 7.45
N LEU A 248 -10.71 -0.17 8.37
CA LEU A 248 -10.89 1.27 8.14
C LEU A 248 -9.54 1.98 8.24
N ILE A 249 -9.16 2.70 7.19
CA ILE A 249 -7.95 3.53 7.16
C ILE A 249 -8.41 4.99 7.17
N MET A 250 -8.28 5.63 8.32
CA MET A 250 -8.78 6.98 8.62
C MET A 250 -7.62 7.93 8.93
N PRO A 251 -6.92 8.47 7.92
CA PRO A 251 -5.72 9.30 8.10
C PRO A 251 -6.02 10.65 8.77
N TYR A 252 -7.28 11.08 8.81
CA TYR A 252 -7.69 12.31 9.51
C TYR A 252 -8.00 12.11 10.99
N GLU A 253 -7.99 10.87 11.48
CA GLU A 253 -8.23 10.60 12.89
C GLU A 253 -7.08 11.09 13.77
N LYS A 254 -7.44 11.53 14.97
CA LYS A 254 -6.47 11.90 16.01
C LYS A 254 -5.51 10.73 16.26
N ASP A 255 -4.23 11.05 16.44
CA ASP A 255 -3.18 10.09 16.78
C ASP A 255 -2.92 8.98 15.74
N PHE A 256 -3.44 9.10 14.50
CA PHE A 256 -3.18 8.17 13.40
C PHE A 256 -1.68 7.86 13.22
N CYS A 257 -0.83 8.88 13.35
CA CYS A 257 0.62 8.76 13.20
C CYS A 257 1.34 8.17 14.42
N ALA A 258 0.72 8.15 15.61
CA ALA A 258 1.36 7.71 16.85
C ALA A 258 1.78 6.23 16.79
N THR A 259 1.04 5.44 16.02
CA THR A 259 1.27 4.00 15.83
C THR A 259 1.82 3.68 14.42
N CYS A 260 2.37 4.68 13.72
CA CYS A 260 2.95 4.48 12.40
C CYS A 260 4.24 3.66 12.50
N ASN A 261 4.28 2.54 11.78
CA ASN A 261 5.41 1.60 11.71
C ASN A 261 5.95 1.46 10.28
N ARG A 262 5.68 2.46 9.41
CA ARG A 262 5.92 2.38 7.97
C ARG A 262 6.94 3.39 7.47
N LEU A 263 7.79 2.91 6.57
CA LEU A 263 8.65 3.73 5.71
C LEU A 263 8.40 3.38 4.25
N ARG A 264 8.79 4.28 3.35
CA ARG A 264 8.60 4.10 1.92
C ARG A 264 9.89 4.34 1.16
N VAL A 265 10.18 3.49 0.18
CA VAL A 265 11.20 3.76 -0.85
C VAL A 265 10.51 3.88 -2.20
N SER A 266 10.84 4.93 -2.96
CA SER A 266 10.32 5.15 -4.31
C SER A 266 10.98 4.21 -5.34
N SER A 267 10.39 4.10 -6.53
CA SER A 267 10.92 3.32 -7.66
C SER A 267 12.31 3.73 -8.15
N ILE A 268 12.78 4.92 -7.74
CA ILE A 268 14.11 5.46 -8.07
C ILE A 268 15.06 5.48 -6.87
N GLY A 269 14.69 4.87 -5.74
CA GLY A 269 15.57 4.74 -4.57
C GLY A 269 15.61 5.96 -3.65
N LYS A 270 14.51 6.73 -3.54
CA LYS A 270 14.38 7.76 -2.50
C LYS A 270 13.60 7.24 -1.30
N LEU A 271 14.16 7.39 -0.10
CA LEU A 271 13.51 7.12 1.17
C LEU A 271 12.59 8.27 1.56
N HIS A 272 11.30 7.97 1.66
CA HIS A 272 10.28 8.87 2.19
C HIS A 272 9.89 8.40 3.60
N LEU A 273 10.05 9.31 4.56
CA LEU A 273 9.70 9.04 5.96
C LEU A 273 8.18 9.10 6.19
N CYS A 274 7.45 9.80 5.33
CA CYS A 274 5.99 9.88 5.36
C CYS A 274 5.45 9.90 3.93
N LEU A 275 4.18 9.53 3.75
CA LEU A 275 3.52 9.63 2.45
C LEU A 275 3.36 11.10 2.02
N PHE A 276 3.16 12.02 2.98
CA PHE A 276 2.98 13.46 2.77
C PHE A 276 4.20 14.29 3.20
N GLY A 277 5.40 13.72 3.14
CA GLY A 277 6.64 14.42 3.52
C GLY A 277 7.37 15.07 2.34
N GLU A 278 8.42 15.84 2.63
CA GLU A 278 9.24 16.54 1.62
C GLU A 278 10.44 15.73 1.12
N GLY A 279 10.86 15.99 -0.13
CA GLY A 279 12.24 15.82 -0.65
C GLY A 279 12.78 14.40 -0.89
N GLY A 280 12.53 13.45 0.02
CA GLY A 280 13.05 12.08 0.01
C GLY A 280 14.58 11.98 0.11
N VAL A 281 15.11 11.11 0.98
CA VAL A 281 16.56 10.90 1.11
C VAL A 281 17.06 9.95 0.02
N ASN A 282 18.06 10.35 -0.76
CA ASN A 282 18.61 9.47 -1.80
C ASN A 282 19.35 8.28 -1.17
N LEU A 283 18.92 7.07 -1.53
CA LEU A 283 19.59 5.82 -1.14
C LEU A 283 20.37 5.20 -2.30
N ARG A 284 20.04 5.53 -3.55
CA ARG A 284 20.50 4.79 -4.72
C ARG A 284 22.01 4.81 -4.93
N ASP A 285 22.69 5.89 -4.54
CA ASP A 285 24.16 5.98 -4.57
C ASP A 285 24.86 4.99 -3.63
N LEU A 286 24.12 4.36 -2.72
CA LEU A 286 24.59 3.32 -1.81
C LEU A 286 24.02 1.92 -2.14
N LEU A 287 23.49 1.75 -3.36
CA LEU A 287 22.97 0.46 -3.87
C LEU A 287 23.85 -0.10 -4.99
N GLU A 288 25.00 0.50 -5.26
CA GLU A 288 25.88 0.12 -6.37
C GLU A 288 26.65 -1.16 -6.05
N ASP A 289 27.10 -1.31 -4.79
CA ASP A 289 27.93 -2.42 -4.35
C ASP A 289 27.58 -2.93 -2.94
N ASP A 290 27.81 -4.22 -2.69
CA ASP A 290 27.48 -4.88 -1.42
C ASP A 290 28.32 -4.36 -0.24
N THR A 291 29.50 -3.81 -0.49
CA THR A 291 30.36 -3.18 0.55
C THR A 291 29.74 -1.91 1.14
N GLN A 292 28.76 -1.30 0.46
CA GLN A 292 28.09 -0.07 0.91
C GLN A 292 26.98 -0.31 1.94
N GLN A 293 26.69 -1.58 2.26
CA GLN A 293 25.61 -2.00 3.15
C GLN A 293 25.57 -1.22 4.48
N GLN A 294 26.71 -1.10 5.17
CA GLN A 294 26.76 -0.39 6.46
C GLN A 294 26.48 1.11 6.32
N ALA A 295 26.98 1.73 5.25
CA ALA A 295 26.73 3.14 4.97
C ALA A 295 25.25 3.40 4.65
N LEU A 296 24.61 2.48 3.93
CA LEU A 296 23.17 2.52 3.63
C LEU A 296 22.34 2.42 4.91
N GLU A 297 22.66 1.46 5.77
CA GLU A 297 22.00 1.26 7.07
C GLU A 297 22.13 2.50 7.98
N ALA A 298 23.32 3.10 8.02
CA ALA A 298 23.58 4.33 8.76
C ALA A 298 22.75 5.52 8.22
N ARG A 299 22.65 5.66 6.89
CA ARG A 299 21.86 6.73 6.26
C ARG A 299 20.37 6.59 6.53
N ILE A 300 19.82 5.37 6.43
CA ILE A 300 18.41 5.09 6.75
C ILE A 300 18.13 5.45 8.22
N SER A 301 19.00 5.01 9.12
CA SER A 301 18.86 5.28 10.56
C SER A 301 18.98 6.76 10.89
N ALA A 302 19.89 7.48 10.23
CA ALA A 302 20.06 8.92 10.43
C ALA A 302 18.84 9.72 9.97
N ALA A 303 18.27 9.37 8.80
CA ALA A 303 17.09 10.04 8.25
C ALA A 303 15.88 9.96 9.18
N LEU A 304 15.70 8.84 9.90
CA LEU A 304 14.57 8.67 10.83
C LEU A 304 14.52 9.71 11.95
N ARG A 305 15.64 10.33 12.31
CA ARG A 305 15.67 11.41 13.32
C ARG A 305 14.90 12.64 12.88
N GLU A 306 14.72 12.84 11.57
CA GLU A 306 13.99 13.98 11.00
C GLU A 306 12.49 13.70 10.82
N LYS A 307 12.06 12.45 11.03
CA LYS A 307 10.67 12.05 10.85
C LYS A 307 9.77 12.83 11.81
N LYS A 308 8.84 13.60 11.27
CA LYS A 308 7.88 14.39 12.05
C LYS A 308 6.90 13.51 12.84
N GLN A 309 6.32 14.07 13.90
CA GLN A 309 5.35 13.38 14.75
C GLN A 309 4.09 12.98 13.97
N THR A 310 3.58 13.89 13.14
CA THR A 310 2.37 13.72 12.33
C THR A 310 2.60 14.09 10.86
N HIS A 311 1.64 13.79 9.99
CA HIS A 311 1.68 14.10 8.56
C HIS A 311 1.03 15.44 8.19
N PHE A 312 0.44 16.17 9.14
CA PHE A 312 -0.14 17.51 8.93
C PHE A 312 -1.24 17.64 7.86
N LEU A 313 -1.73 16.53 7.30
CA LEU A 313 -2.90 16.50 6.41
C LEU A 313 -4.15 17.22 6.96
N HIS A 314 -4.36 17.24 8.29
CA HIS A 314 -5.44 18.01 8.93
C HIS A 314 -5.27 19.54 8.83
N GLN A 315 -4.10 20.00 8.37
CA GLN A 315 -3.77 21.40 8.08
C GLN A 315 -3.67 21.63 6.56
N ASN A 316 -4.21 20.71 5.75
CA ASN A 316 -4.15 20.70 4.29
C ASN A 316 -2.71 20.71 3.74
N ASN A 317 -1.75 20.19 4.51
CA ASN A 317 -0.38 20.03 4.05
C ASN A 317 -0.19 18.65 3.42
N THR A 318 -0.18 18.61 2.10
CA THR A 318 -0.02 17.38 1.29
C THR A 318 1.45 17.07 0.99
N GLY A 319 2.37 17.96 1.37
CA GLY A 319 3.77 17.93 0.97
C GLY A 319 3.95 17.80 -0.55
N ILE A 320 4.88 16.96 -1.00
CA ILE A 320 5.13 16.69 -2.43
C ILE A 320 4.06 15.82 -3.11
N THR A 321 3.01 15.41 -2.40
CA THR A 321 2.00 14.47 -2.93
C THR A 321 1.01 15.20 -3.83
N GLN A 322 1.31 15.23 -5.13
CA GLN A 322 0.43 15.84 -6.13
C GLN A 322 -0.83 15.02 -6.36
N ASN A 323 -0.69 13.69 -6.43
CA ASN A 323 -1.78 12.74 -6.57
C ASN A 323 -1.42 11.39 -5.91
N LEU A 324 -2.38 10.46 -5.82
CA LEU A 324 -2.15 9.21 -5.08
C LEU A 324 -1.16 8.25 -5.77
N SER A 325 -0.87 8.43 -7.07
CA SER A 325 0.16 7.64 -7.74
C SER A 325 1.56 7.91 -7.16
N TYR A 326 1.80 9.14 -6.68
CA TYR A 326 3.05 9.53 -6.01
C TYR A 326 3.32 8.76 -4.74
N ILE A 327 2.33 8.10 -4.13
CA ILE A 327 2.51 7.32 -2.90
C ILE A 327 2.40 5.82 -3.12
N GLY A 328 2.20 5.38 -4.37
CA GLY A 328 2.24 3.98 -4.79
C GLY A 328 0.87 3.31 -5.03
N GLY A 329 -0.20 4.09 -5.21
CA GLY A 329 -1.57 3.56 -5.28
C GLY A 329 -2.16 3.26 -3.90
#